data_AF-A0A434BS18-F1
#
_entry.id   AF-A0A434BS18-F1
#
_cell.length_a   1.000
_cell.length_b   1.000
_cell.length_c   1.000
_cell.angle_alpha   90.00
_cell.angle_beta   90.00
_cell.angle_gamma   90.00
#
_symmetry.space_group_name_H-M   'P 1'
#
loop_
_entity.id
_entity.type
_entity.pdbx_description
1 polymer ?
#
loop_
_entity_poly.entity_id
_entity_poly.type
_entity_poly.pdbx_seq_one_letter_code
_entity_poly.pdbx_strand_id
1 'polypeptide(L)'
;SWLMQRGLKFFPVVGWAERGGGNAIGHGNSVPRFHITWGTGPGVLEPFVQRVREAQKRGLISFKFRHRVNELARTGAVVTGVRGDILQPSAVERGHKSAREISGDFELHAQAVIVASGGIGANHQLVRENWPKRLGAAPKRMITGVPDHVDGRMLAIAEQAGGSIINRDRMWHYVEGIKNWAPVWTDHAIRILPGPSSLWLDARGRRLPVPLFPGFDTLATLSHI
;
A
#
# COMPACT_ATOMS: atom_id res chain seq x y z
N SER A 1 -17.37 12.26 -10.93
CA SER A 1 -17.68 13.70 -10.81
C SER A 1 -16.92 14.36 -9.67
N TRP A 2 -17.06 13.91 -8.41
CA TRP A 2 -16.45 14.55 -7.24
C TRP A 2 -14.92 14.74 -7.31
N LEU A 3 -14.17 13.70 -7.72
CA LEU A 3 -12.70 13.79 -7.86
C LEU A 3 -12.26 14.83 -8.90
N MET A 4 -12.99 14.92 -10.02
CA MET A 4 -12.71 15.91 -11.08
C MET A 4 -12.96 17.33 -10.60
N GLN A 5 -14.01 17.54 -9.80
CA GLN A 5 -14.26 18.84 -9.15
C GLN A 5 -13.13 19.24 -8.20
N ARG A 6 -12.29 18.28 -7.77
CA ARG A 6 -11.10 18.53 -6.96
C ARG A 6 -9.83 18.64 -7.82
N GLY A 7 -9.95 18.73 -9.13
CA GLY A 7 -8.80 18.92 -10.03
C GLY A 7 -8.09 17.63 -10.45
N LEU A 8 -8.57 16.44 -10.05
CA LEU A 8 -8.03 15.19 -10.60
C LEU A 8 -8.40 15.10 -12.08
N LYS A 9 -7.39 14.89 -12.92
CA LYS A 9 -7.57 14.68 -14.36
C LYS A 9 -7.33 13.21 -14.69
N PHE A 10 -8.31 12.60 -15.33
CA PHE A 10 -8.20 11.21 -15.77
C PHE A 10 -7.53 11.13 -17.14
N PHE A 11 -6.65 10.15 -17.30
CA PHE A 11 -6.14 9.74 -18.60
C PHE A 11 -7.29 9.12 -19.41
N PRO A 12 -7.50 9.50 -20.67
CA PRO A 12 -8.68 9.12 -21.45
C PRO A 12 -8.62 7.67 -21.99
N VAL A 13 -8.00 6.76 -21.24
CA VAL A 13 -7.99 5.32 -21.53
C VAL A 13 -8.36 4.59 -20.25
N VAL A 14 -9.31 3.66 -20.37
CA VAL A 14 -9.76 2.82 -19.27
C VAL A 14 -9.22 1.41 -19.50
N GLY A 15 -8.51 0.87 -18.51
CA GLY A 15 -7.84 -0.42 -18.61
C GLY A 15 -8.57 -1.59 -17.93
N TRP A 16 -8.02 -2.78 -18.15
CA TRP A 16 -8.42 -4.07 -17.56
C TRP A 16 -7.38 -4.59 -16.55
N ALA A 17 -6.78 -3.69 -15.75
CA ALA A 17 -5.87 -4.15 -14.70
C ALA A 17 -6.61 -5.09 -13.75
N GLU A 18 -6.02 -6.26 -13.50
CA GLU A 18 -6.62 -7.35 -12.72
C GLU A 18 -8.02 -7.71 -13.23
N ARG A 19 -8.13 -8.10 -14.50
CA ARG A 19 -9.41 -8.52 -15.10
C ARG A 19 -10.09 -9.62 -14.30
N GLY A 20 -9.35 -10.50 -13.63
CA GLY A 20 -9.84 -11.73 -13.01
C GLY A 20 -9.83 -12.90 -14.00
N GLY A 21 -9.50 -14.10 -13.51
CA GLY A 21 -9.13 -15.29 -14.31
C GLY A 21 -10.25 -15.95 -15.11
N GLY A 22 -11.33 -15.24 -15.46
CA GLY A 22 -12.50 -15.81 -16.12
C GLY A 22 -12.85 -15.19 -17.48
N ASN A 23 -13.89 -15.75 -18.09
CA ASN A 23 -14.67 -15.11 -19.14
C ASN A 23 -15.53 -13.95 -18.56
N ALA A 24 -16.27 -13.22 -19.38
CA ALA A 24 -17.04 -12.04 -18.95
C ALA A 24 -18.12 -12.32 -17.87
N ILE A 25 -18.43 -13.59 -17.62
CA ILE A 25 -19.42 -14.08 -16.64
C ILE A 25 -18.79 -14.65 -15.36
N GLY A 26 -17.46 -14.71 -15.29
CA GLY A 26 -16.73 -15.19 -14.10
C GLY A 26 -16.37 -14.08 -13.10
N HIS A 27 -15.57 -14.43 -12.09
CA HIS A 27 -15.03 -13.46 -11.15
C HIS A 27 -14.14 -12.42 -11.86
N GLY A 28 -14.35 -11.13 -11.57
CA GLY A 28 -13.51 -10.04 -12.03
C GLY A 28 -14.25 -8.87 -12.69
N ASN A 29 -13.59 -8.23 -13.66
CA ASN A 29 -14.05 -7.04 -14.36
C ASN A 29 -14.67 -7.39 -15.73
N SER A 30 -16.00 -7.42 -15.83
CA SER A 30 -16.72 -7.66 -17.09
C SER A 30 -16.48 -6.58 -18.16
N VAL A 31 -16.08 -5.36 -17.76
CA VAL A 31 -15.73 -4.23 -18.64
C VAL A 31 -14.50 -3.49 -18.08
N PRO A 32 -13.73 -2.77 -18.92
CA PRO A 32 -12.62 -1.94 -18.46
C PRO A 32 -13.12 -0.90 -17.46
N ARG A 33 -12.47 -0.79 -16.29
CA ARG A 33 -12.83 0.18 -15.23
C ARG A 33 -11.62 0.67 -14.42
N PHE A 34 -10.41 0.33 -14.85
CA PHE A 34 -9.19 0.83 -14.23
C PHE A 34 -8.84 2.20 -14.83
N HIS A 35 -9.06 3.25 -14.05
CA HIS A 35 -8.75 4.62 -14.44
C HIS A 35 -7.37 5.03 -13.95
N ILE A 36 -6.56 5.57 -14.87
CA ILE A 36 -5.28 6.20 -14.55
C ILE A 36 -5.50 7.70 -14.49
N THR A 37 -4.83 8.37 -13.56
CA THR A 37 -4.83 9.83 -13.46
C THR A 37 -3.51 10.39 -13.98
N TRP A 38 -3.58 11.57 -14.58
CA TRP A 38 -2.38 12.34 -14.90
C TRP A 38 -1.59 12.64 -13.62
N GLY A 39 -0.25 12.55 -13.70
CA GLY A 39 0.63 12.72 -12.55
C GLY A 39 0.74 11.50 -11.62
N THR A 40 0.07 10.37 -11.95
CA THR A 40 0.13 9.11 -11.19
C THR A 40 -0.25 9.28 -9.71
N GLY A 41 0.40 8.57 -8.78
CA GLY A 41 0.13 8.67 -7.34
C GLY A 41 0.23 10.10 -6.79
N PRO A 42 1.33 10.86 -7.05
CA PRO A 42 1.41 12.26 -6.66
C PRO A 42 0.27 13.12 -7.23
N GLY A 43 -0.10 12.92 -8.49
CA GLY A 43 -1.22 13.63 -9.13
C GLY A 43 -2.59 13.34 -8.47
N VAL A 44 -2.80 12.12 -7.96
CA VAL A 44 -4.00 11.79 -7.16
C VAL A 44 -3.98 12.53 -5.82
N LEU A 45 -2.83 12.58 -5.15
CA LEU A 45 -2.71 13.11 -3.79
C LEU A 45 -2.73 14.64 -3.75
N GLU A 46 -2.18 15.30 -4.78
CA GLU A 46 -1.91 16.74 -4.79
C GLU A 46 -3.11 17.59 -4.34
N PRO A 47 -4.35 17.38 -4.84
CA PRO A 47 -5.47 18.23 -4.43
C PRO A 47 -5.88 18.05 -2.96
N PHE A 48 -5.68 16.85 -2.42
CA PHE A 48 -5.94 16.58 -1.01
C PHE A 48 -4.86 17.22 -0.14
N VAL A 49 -3.59 17.10 -0.54
CA VAL A 49 -2.47 17.73 0.16
C VAL A 49 -2.68 19.25 0.23
N GLN A 50 -3.03 19.90 -0.89
CA GLN A 50 -3.32 21.33 -0.93
C GLN A 50 -4.43 21.72 0.07
N ARG A 51 -5.54 20.99 0.08
CA ARG A 51 -6.65 21.24 0.99
C ARG A 51 -6.26 21.12 2.47
N VAL A 52 -5.47 20.11 2.82
CA VAL A 52 -5.00 19.91 4.22
C VAL A 52 -4.00 21.01 4.59
N ARG A 53 -3.14 21.46 3.65
CA ARG A 53 -2.25 22.61 3.87
C ARG A 53 -3.00 23.92 4.05
N GLU A 54 -4.08 24.16 3.32
CA GLU A 54 -4.96 25.32 3.53
C GLU A 54 -5.68 25.26 4.88
N ALA A 55 -6.13 24.08 5.30
CA ALA A 55 -6.68 23.88 6.63
C ALA A 55 -5.63 24.14 7.73
N GLN A 56 -4.37 23.73 7.51
CA GLN A 56 -3.26 24.07 8.41
C GLN A 56 -3.06 25.59 8.51
N LYS A 57 -3.04 26.31 7.38
CA LYS A 57 -2.90 27.79 7.38
C LYS A 57 -4.03 28.48 8.15
N ARG A 58 -5.22 27.88 8.20
CA ARG A 58 -6.39 28.36 8.98
C ARG A 58 -6.40 27.88 10.44
N GLY A 59 -5.37 27.14 10.88
CA GLY A 59 -5.30 26.61 12.24
C GLY A 59 -6.21 25.42 12.53
N LEU A 60 -6.83 24.81 11.52
CA LEU A 60 -7.75 23.68 11.68
C LEU A 60 -7.04 22.33 11.76
N ILE A 61 -5.80 22.25 11.25
CA ILE A 61 -4.99 21.03 11.21
C ILE A 61 -3.57 21.35 11.67
N SER A 62 -3.01 20.49 12.51
CA SER A 62 -1.59 20.50 12.86
C SER A 62 -0.91 19.25 12.33
N PHE A 63 0.21 19.41 11.62
CA PHE A 63 1.04 18.28 11.21
C PHE A 63 2.09 17.98 12.27
N LYS A 64 2.18 16.71 12.67
CA LYS A 64 3.22 16.18 13.55
C LYS A 64 4.07 15.18 12.79
N PHE A 65 4.92 15.69 11.89
CA PHE A 65 5.90 14.84 11.19
C PHE A 65 6.90 14.27 12.19
N ARG A 66 7.52 13.14 11.83
CA ARG A 66 8.48 12.45 12.70
C ARG A 66 7.90 12.02 14.06
N HIS A 67 6.58 11.92 14.18
CA HIS A 67 5.94 11.30 15.35
C HIS A 67 5.52 9.88 14.97
N ARG A 68 6.04 8.89 15.69
CA ARG A 68 5.73 7.48 15.50
C ARG A 68 4.83 7.03 16.65
N VAL A 69 3.57 6.75 16.34
CA VAL A 69 2.62 6.19 17.30
C VAL A 69 3.07 4.79 17.72
N ASN A 70 3.06 4.54 19.03
CA ASN A 70 3.38 3.26 19.65
C ASN A 70 2.18 2.67 20.40
N GLU A 71 1.23 3.51 20.81
CA GLU A 71 0.08 3.09 21.61
C GLU A 71 -1.17 3.91 21.24
N LEU A 72 -2.33 3.26 21.22
CA LEU A 72 -3.62 3.94 21.32
C LEU A 72 -4.01 4.02 22.80
N ALA A 73 -3.98 5.22 23.38
CA ALA A 73 -4.30 5.43 24.79
C ALA A 73 -5.78 5.14 25.04
N ARG A 74 -6.09 4.49 26.17
CA ARG A 74 -7.46 4.09 26.54
C ARG A 74 -7.82 4.48 27.95
N THR A 75 -9.09 4.83 28.14
CA THR A 75 -9.73 4.89 29.46
C THR A 75 -10.87 3.88 29.47
N GLY A 76 -10.67 2.76 30.18
CA GLY A 76 -11.54 1.59 30.07
C GLY A 76 -11.59 1.05 28.64
N ALA A 77 -12.79 0.89 28.09
CA ALA A 77 -12.97 0.40 26.73
C ALA A 77 -12.72 1.47 25.64
N VAL A 78 -12.67 2.76 26.00
CA VAL A 78 -12.70 3.88 25.06
C VAL A 78 -11.28 4.34 24.70
N VAL A 79 -11.01 4.52 23.42
CA VAL A 79 -9.78 5.18 22.94
C VAL A 79 -9.88 6.68 23.20
N THR A 80 -8.90 7.22 23.91
CA THR A 80 -8.88 8.63 24.35
C THR A 80 -7.69 9.41 23.81
N GLY A 81 -6.84 8.78 22.99
CA GLY A 81 -5.65 9.44 22.44
C GLY A 81 -4.64 8.49 21.83
N VAL A 82 -3.43 9.01 21.63
CA VAL A 82 -2.27 8.28 21.11
C VAL A 82 -1.02 8.67 21.88
N ARG A 83 -0.08 7.72 21.99
CA ARG A 83 1.25 7.95 22.57
C ARG A 83 2.33 7.37 21.67
N GLY A 84 3.53 7.92 21.74
CA GLY A 84 4.66 7.35 21.03
C GLY A 84 5.91 8.18 21.08
N ASP A 85 6.76 7.99 20.08
CA ASP A 85 8.08 8.61 20.02
C ASP A 85 8.11 9.75 19.01
N ILE A 86 8.86 10.80 19.36
CA ILE A 86 9.35 11.78 18.41
C ILE A 86 10.69 11.27 17.88
N LEU A 87 10.80 11.11 16.57
CA LEU A 87 12.02 10.73 15.89
C LEU A 87 12.80 11.99 15.50
N GLN A 88 14.13 11.87 15.44
CA GLN A 88 14.98 12.97 14.98
C GLN A 88 14.51 13.53 13.62
N PRO A 89 14.62 14.85 13.38
CA PRO A 89 14.33 15.46 12.08
C PRO A 89 15.08 14.77 10.95
N SER A 90 14.47 14.74 9.76
CA SER A 90 15.10 14.14 8.58
C SER A 90 14.71 14.93 7.34
N ALA A 91 15.69 15.20 6.49
CA ALA A 91 15.53 15.90 5.22
C ALA A 91 15.56 14.96 4.01
N VAL A 92 15.47 13.64 4.22
CA VAL A 92 15.43 12.69 3.11
C VAL A 92 14.20 12.89 2.25
N GLU A 93 14.33 12.61 0.96
CA GLU A 93 13.22 12.75 0.03
C GLU A 93 12.11 11.73 0.28
N ARG A 94 10.94 11.97 -0.31
CA ARG A 94 9.76 11.10 -0.19
C ARG A 94 10.11 9.66 -0.57
N GLY A 95 9.76 8.74 0.33
CA GLY A 95 9.97 7.30 0.13
C GLY A 95 11.36 6.81 0.56
N HIS A 96 12.35 7.69 0.67
CA HIS A 96 13.67 7.32 1.18
C HIS A 96 13.60 6.90 2.64
N LYS A 97 14.42 5.92 2.98
CA LYS A 97 14.61 5.50 4.37
C LYS A 97 15.19 6.65 5.18
N SER A 98 14.57 6.95 6.32
CA SER A 98 15.07 7.91 7.30
C SER A 98 15.47 7.19 8.58
N ALA A 99 16.33 7.83 9.39
CA ALA A 99 16.71 7.34 10.71
C ALA A 99 15.45 7.12 11.59
N ARG A 100 15.51 6.16 12.50
CA ARG A 100 14.45 5.91 13.50
C ARG A 100 14.94 6.19 14.93
N GLU A 101 15.98 7.01 15.06
CA GLU A 101 16.50 7.48 16.35
C GLU A 101 15.47 8.36 17.05
N ILE A 102 15.24 8.07 18.32
CA ILE A 102 14.25 8.74 19.17
C ILE A 102 14.89 9.98 19.78
N SER A 103 14.22 11.13 19.70
CA SER A 103 14.63 12.39 20.31
C SER A 103 13.70 12.85 21.44
N GLY A 104 12.62 12.11 21.70
CA GLY A 104 11.67 12.38 22.79
C GLY A 104 10.40 11.54 22.65
N ASP A 105 9.46 11.77 23.55
CA ASP A 105 8.14 11.14 23.57
C ASP A 105 7.01 12.17 23.33
N PHE A 106 5.82 11.67 23.05
CA PHE A 106 4.61 12.49 22.98
C PHE A 106 3.38 11.72 23.45
N GLU A 107 2.41 12.47 23.99
CA GLU A 107 1.05 12.03 24.25
C GLU A 107 0.07 13.08 23.72
N LEU A 108 -0.98 12.62 23.03
CA LEU A 108 -2.04 13.47 22.50
C LEU A 108 -3.40 12.89 22.86
N HIS A 109 -4.26 13.71 23.47
CA HIS A 109 -5.64 13.35 23.77
C HIS A 109 -6.58 13.79 22.65
N ALA A 110 -7.56 12.94 22.33
CA ALA A 110 -8.58 13.23 21.33
C ALA A 110 -9.86 12.45 21.61
N GLN A 111 -11.01 13.04 21.23
CA GLN A 111 -12.31 12.36 21.30
C GLN A 111 -12.46 11.22 20.28
N ALA A 112 -11.64 11.23 19.22
CA ALA A 112 -11.66 10.23 18.18
C ALA A 112 -10.26 10.07 17.56
N VAL A 113 -9.90 8.85 17.21
CA VAL A 113 -8.65 8.50 16.52
C VAL A 113 -8.99 7.72 15.26
N ILE A 114 -8.43 8.17 14.12
CA ILE A 114 -8.55 7.48 12.82
C ILE A 114 -7.19 6.91 12.47
N VAL A 115 -7.10 5.58 12.30
CA VAL A 115 -5.88 4.90 11.88
C VAL A 115 -5.88 4.74 10.37
N ALA A 116 -4.98 5.46 9.69
CA ALA A 116 -4.79 5.42 8.24
C ALA A 116 -3.31 5.15 7.87
N SER A 117 -2.75 4.07 8.43
CA SER A 117 -1.30 3.80 8.47
C SER A 117 -0.76 2.87 7.38
N GLY A 118 -1.60 2.43 6.45
CA GLY A 118 -1.19 1.50 5.38
C GLY A 118 -1.12 0.04 5.80
N GLY A 119 -0.44 -0.78 5.00
CA GLY A 119 -0.36 -2.24 5.16
C GLY A 119 1.01 -2.76 5.62
N ILE A 120 1.25 -4.05 5.40
CA ILE A 120 2.47 -4.78 5.82
C ILE A 120 3.49 -4.96 4.68
N GLY A 121 3.30 -4.34 3.52
CA GLY A 121 3.98 -4.71 2.28
C GLY A 121 5.51 -4.64 2.32
N ALA A 122 6.12 -3.79 3.16
CA ALA A 122 7.57 -3.73 3.36
C ALA A 122 8.08 -4.63 4.49
N ASN A 123 7.18 -5.26 5.25
CA ASN A 123 7.53 -6.18 6.33
C ASN A 123 7.41 -7.63 5.86
N HIS A 124 8.47 -8.09 5.20
CA HIS A 124 8.57 -9.45 4.69
C HIS A 124 8.43 -10.55 5.77
N GLN A 125 8.70 -10.25 7.04
CA GLN A 125 8.45 -11.20 8.13
C GLN A 125 6.93 -11.34 8.36
N LEU A 126 6.21 -10.24 8.58
CA LEU A 126 4.76 -10.26 8.76
C LEU A 126 4.04 -10.82 7.54
N VAL A 127 4.51 -10.53 6.32
CA VAL A 127 3.97 -11.12 5.10
C VAL A 127 4.07 -12.65 5.13
N ARG A 128 5.20 -13.21 5.61
CA ARG A 128 5.36 -14.67 5.72
C ARG A 128 4.52 -15.28 6.82
N GLU A 129 4.45 -14.62 7.98
CA GLU A 129 3.61 -15.07 9.11
C GLU A 129 2.14 -15.16 8.72
N ASN A 130 1.67 -14.26 7.87
CA ASN A 130 0.29 -14.23 7.39
C ASN A 130 0.11 -14.95 6.04
N TRP A 131 1.14 -15.61 5.50
CA TRP A 131 1.12 -16.14 4.13
C TRP A 131 -0.07 -17.07 3.88
N PRO A 132 -0.79 -16.94 2.75
CA PRO A 132 -2.02 -17.68 2.56
C PRO A 132 -1.68 -19.14 2.29
N LYS A 133 -2.11 -20.06 3.18
CA LYS A 133 -1.79 -21.50 3.06
C LYS A 133 -2.17 -22.09 1.70
N ARG A 134 -3.24 -21.57 1.09
CA ARG A 134 -3.71 -21.96 -0.26
C ARG A 134 -2.70 -21.69 -1.39
N LEU A 135 -1.70 -20.84 -1.15
CA LEU A 135 -0.62 -20.51 -2.10
C LEU A 135 0.67 -21.30 -1.83
N GLY A 136 0.63 -22.31 -0.95
CA GLY A 136 1.81 -23.08 -0.58
C GLY A 136 2.79 -22.30 0.28
N ALA A 137 4.09 -22.60 0.16
CA ALA A 137 5.14 -21.95 0.92
C ALA A 137 5.45 -20.55 0.36
N ALA A 138 5.67 -19.57 1.25
CA ALA A 138 6.07 -18.24 0.83
C ALA A 138 7.42 -18.28 0.07
N PRO A 139 7.60 -17.45 -0.98
CA PRO A 139 8.85 -17.38 -1.71
C PRO A 139 10.05 -17.07 -0.80
N LYS A 140 11.17 -17.78 -1.04
CA LYS A 140 12.43 -17.53 -0.32
C LYS A 140 12.93 -16.11 -0.55
N ARG A 141 12.77 -15.59 -1.77
CA ARG A 141 13.15 -14.24 -2.18
C ARG A 141 11.90 -13.46 -2.56
N MET A 142 11.73 -12.28 -1.98
CA MET A 142 10.65 -11.34 -2.30
C MET A 142 11.25 -9.96 -2.58
N ILE A 143 10.53 -9.14 -3.33
CA ILE A 143 10.88 -7.75 -3.64
C ILE A 143 9.69 -6.85 -3.27
N THR A 144 9.94 -5.57 -3.00
CA THR A 144 9.01 -4.71 -2.26
C THR A 144 8.54 -3.53 -3.08
N GLY A 145 7.26 -3.50 -3.43
CA GLY A 145 6.64 -2.40 -4.19
C GLY A 145 6.27 -1.14 -3.39
N VAL A 146 6.54 -1.13 -2.08
CA VAL A 146 6.16 -0.04 -1.16
C VAL A 146 7.35 0.41 -0.29
N PRO A 147 7.40 1.67 0.16
CA PRO A 147 8.50 2.16 0.99
C PRO A 147 8.67 1.44 2.34
N ASP A 148 9.87 1.53 2.92
CA ASP A 148 10.26 0.89 4.21
C ASP A 148 9.37 1.27 5.42
N HIS A 149 8.58 2.35 5.32
CA HIS A 149 7.66 2.75 6.38
C HIS A 149 6.31 2.03 6.33
N VAL A 150 6.03 1.24 5.28
CA VAL A 150 4.81 0.41 5.16
C VAL A 150 5.04 -0.92 5.89
N ASP A 151 5.25 -0.81 7.21
CA ASP A 151 5.71 -1.90 8.08
C ASP A 151 4.59 -2.61 8.85
N GLY A 152 3.36 -2.09 8.75
CA GLY A 152 2.15 -2.66 9.36
C GLY A 152 2.06 -2.57 10.88
N ARG A 153 2.95 -1.82 11.56
CA ARG A 153 3.02 -1.72 13.03
C ARG A 153 1.66 -1.42 13.69
N MET A 154 0.89 -0.54 13.07
CA MET A 154 -0.41 -0.12 13.60
C MET A 154 -1.49 -1.22 13.59
N LEU A 155 -1.31 -2.33 12.86
CA LEU A 155 -2.25 -3.46 12.93
C LEU A 155 -2.22 -4.09 14.32
N ALA A 156 -1.03 -4.46 14.81
CA ALA A 156 -0.86 -5.04 16.14
C ALA A 156 -1.26 -4.05 17.25
N ILE A 157 -0.91 -2.76 17.09
CA ILE A 157 -1.31 -1.71 18.04
C ILE A 157 -2.85 -1.57 18.09
N ALA A 158 -3.53 -1.62 16.94
CA ALA A 158 -4.98 -1.55 16.89
C ALA A 158 -5.62 -2.79 17.55
N GLU A 159 -5.04 -4.00 17.36
CA GLU A 159 -5.50 -5.21 18.05
C GLU A 159 -5.35 -5.14 19.56
N GLN A 160 -4.19 -4.68 20.04
CA GLN A 160 -3.94 -4.46 21.47
C GLN A 160 -4.93 -3.46 22.07
N ALA A 161 -5.41 -2.51 21.27
CA ALA A 161 -6.46 -1.57 21.67
C ALA A 161 -7.89 -2.14 21.58
N GLY A 162 -8.06 -3.44 21.30
CA GLY A 162 -9.35 -4.12 21.20
C GLY A 162 -9.92 -4.20 19.77
N GLY A 163 -9.18 -3.77 18.76
CA GLY A 163 -9.53 -3.99 17.37
C GLY A 163 -9.45 -5.46 16.97
N SER A 164 -10.17 -5.85 15.92
CA SER A 164 -10.09 -7.19 15.34
C SER A 164 -9.55 -7.12 13.92
N ILE A 165 -8.46 -7.84 13.64
CA ILE A 165 -7.98 -8.00 12.27
C ILE A 165 -8.64 -9.23 11.66
N ILE A 166 -9.28 -9.01 10.52
CA ILE A 166 -9.89 -10.05 9.69
C ILE A 166 -9.09 -10.21 8.40
N ASN A 167 -9.20 -11.36 7.74
CA ASN A 167 -8.62 -11.60 6.42
C ASN A 167 -7.10 -11.39 6.36
N ARG A 168 -6.38 -11.76 7.43
CA ARG A 168 -4.91 -11.61 7.52
C ARG A 168 -4.18 -12.24 6.35
N ASP A 169 -4.71 -13.36 5.85
CA ASP A 169 -4.20 -14.13 4.72
C ASP A 169 -4.74 -13.67 3.35
N ARG A 170 -5.57 -12.62 3.27
CA ARG A 170 -6.01 -12.05 1.99
C ARG A 170 -5.03 -10.99 1.52
N MET A 171 -3.88 -11.46 1.07
CA MET A 171 -2.84 -10.62 0.49
C MET A 171 -2.89 -10.62 -1.03
N TRP A 172 -2.50 -9.48 -1.61
CA TRP A 172 -2.40 -9.28 -3.05
C TRP A 172 -0.94 -9.11 -3.44
N HIS A 173 -0.38 -10.14 -4.08
CA HIS A 173 1.02 -10.19 -4.48
C HIS A 173 1.13 -10.09 -5.99
N TYR A 174 1.68 -8.98 -6.47
CA TYR A 174 1.91 -8.79 -7.90
C TYR A 174 3.11 -9.60 -8.38
N VAL A 175 2.88 -10.45 -9.39
CA VAL A 175 3.94 -11.22 -10.06
C VAL A 175 4.70 -10.39 -11.10
N GLU A 176 4.17 -9.23 -11.49
CA GLU A 176 4.72 -8.25 -12.45
C GLU A 176 5.82 -7.36 -11.87
N GLY A 177 6.49 -7.82 -10.82
CA GLY A 177 7.51 -7.07 -10.11
C GLY A 177 8.89 -7.22 -10.74
N ILE A 178 9.56 -6.10 -10.99
CA ILE A 178 10.99 -6.05 -11.32
C ILE A 178 11.75 -5.25 -10.25
N LYS A 179 13.02 -5.58 -10.02
CA LYS A 179 13.88 -4.75 -9.16
C LYS A 179 14.09 -3.40 -9.82
N ASN A 180 13.93 -2.33 -9.05
CA ASN A 180 14.28 -1.01 -9.50
C ASN A 180 15.81 -0.87 -9.54
N TRP A 181 16.35 -0.42 -10.67
CA TRP A 181 17.78 -0.18 -10.83
C TRP A 181 18.27 1.02 -10.00
N ALA A 182 17.38 1.99 -9.74
CA ALA A 182 17.62 3.15 -8.90
C ALA A 182 16.70 3.08 -7.66
N PRO A 183 17.02 2.20 -6.69
CA PRO A 183 16.16 1.97 -5.54
C PRO A 183 16.08 3.22 -4.65
N VAL A 184 14.91 3.40 -4.04
CA VAL A 184 14.59 4.52 -3.13
C VAL A 184 14.44 4.00 -1.69
N TRP A 185 13.98 2.76 -1.56
CA TRP A 185 13.90 2.00 -0.31
C TRP A 185 14.59 0.63 -0.46
N THR A 186 14.72 -0.12 0.64
CA THR A 186 15.66 -1.24 0.79
C THR A 186 15.54 -2.31 -0.31
N ASP A 187 14.31 -2.73 -0.65
CA ASP A 187 14.03 -3.77 -1.65
C ASP A 187 13.16 -3.25 -2.79
N HIS A 188 13.41 -2.02 -3.26
CA HIS A 188 12.54 -1.32 -4.21
C HIS A 188 12.26 -2.14 -5.49
N ALA A 189 11.00 -2.53 -5.63
CA ALA A 189 10.43 -3.11 -6.82
C ALA A 189 9.44 -2.18 -7.51
N ILE A 190 9.40 -2.27 -8.84
CA ILE A 190 8.39 -1.61 -9.66
C ILE A 190 7.47 -2.69 -10.21
N ARG A 191 6.16 -2.50 -10.02
CA ARG A 191 5.15 -3.29 -10.73
C ARG A 191 4.98 -2.70 -12.13
N ILE A 192 5.13 -3.52 -13.15
CA ILE A 192 4.80 -3.13 -14.51
C ILE A 192 3.29 -3.18 -14.70
N LEU A 193 2.71 -2.08 -15.19
CA LEU A 193 1.37 -2.08 -15.77
C LEU A 193 1.50 -2.46 -17.24
N PRO A 194 1.06 -3.67 -17.63
CA PRO A 194 1.26 -4.14 -18.98
C PRO A 194 0.42 -3.36 -19.98
N GLY A 195 0.99 -3.14 -21.17
CA GLY A 195 0.23 -2.66 -22.32
C GLY A 195 -0.68 -3.75 -22.89
N PRO A 196 -1.55 -3.40 -23.86
CA PRO A 196 -2.34 -4.39 -24.58
C PRO A 196 -1.41 -5.45 -25.22
N SER A 197 -1.82 -6.72 -25.17
CA SER A 197 -1.14 -7.84 -25.86
C SER A 197 0.25 -8.25 -25.33
N SER A 198 0.58 -7.92 -24.08
CA SER A 198 1.83 -8.36 -23.46
C SER A 198 1.87 -9.89 -23.25
N LEU A 199 3.04 -10.52 -23.44
CA LEU A 199 3.27 -11.95 -23.21
C LEU A 199 3.95 -12.17 -21.85
N TRP A 200 3.62 -13.28 -21.19
CA TRP A 200 4.36 -13.79 -20.04
C TRP A 200 5.02 -15.11 -20.40
N LEU A 201 6.34 -15.18 -20.28
CA LEU A 201 7.13 -16.36 -20.61
C LEU A 201 7.90 -16.83 -19.37
N ASP A 202 8.02 -18.15 -19.21
CA ASP A 202 8.95 -18.74 -18.25
C ASP A 202 10.41 -18.56 -18.70
N ALA A 203 11.35 -18.96 -17.84
CA ALA A 203 12.78 -18.86 -18.15
C ALA A 203 13.25 -19.69 -19.36
N ARG A 204 12.39 -20.57 -19.90
CA ARG A 204 12.65 -21.39 -21.10
C ARG A 204 11.90 -20.86 -22.33
N GLY A 205 11.32 -19.67 -22.25
CA GLY A 205 10.56 -19.05 -23.33
C GLY A 205 9.16 -19.64 -23.54
N ARG A 206 8.65 -20.45 -22.60
CA ARG A 206 7.31 -21.04 -22.71
C ARG A 206 6.30 -20.07 -22.14
N ARG A 207 5.24 -19.81 -22.91
CA ARG A 207 4.15 -18.94 -22.44
C ARG A 207 3.44 -19.57 -21.25
N LEU A 208 3.10 -18.76 -20.26
CA LEU A 208 2.21 -19.19 -19.19
C LEU A 208 0.82 -19.57 -19.75
N PRO A 209 0.12 -20.52 -19.11
CA PRO A 209 -1.17 -20.98 -19.60
C PRO A 209 -2.21 -19.85 -19.56
N VAL A 210 -3.19 -19.91 -20.46
CA VAL A 210 -4.33 -18.98 -20.44
C VAL A 210 -5.13 -19.20 -19.15
N PRO A 211 -5.58 -18.15 -18.43
CA PRO A 211 -5.48 -16.72 -18.73
C PRO A 211 -4.40 -15.98 -17.93
N LEU A 212 -3.28 -16.64 -17.57
CA LEU A 212 -2.20 -16.10 -16.75
C LEU A 212 -1.29 -15.14 -17.53
N PHE A 213 -1.93 -14.14 -18.14
CA PHE A 213 -1.29 -13.04 -18.84
C PHE A 213 -0.95 -11.93 -17.83
N PRO A 214 0.05 -11.10 -18.14
CA PRO A 214 0.38 -9.95 -17.31
C PRO A 214 -0.88 -9.11 -17.03
N GLY A 215 -1.14 -8.79 -15.76
CA GLY A 215 -2.25 -7.92 -15.36
C GLY A 215 -3.65 -8.53 -15.50
N PHE A 216 -3.79 -9.83 -15.76
CA PHE A 216 -5.08 -10.51 -15.78
C PHE A 216 -5.50 -10.98 -14.38
N ASP A 217 -4.78 -11.94 -13.83
CA ASP A 217 -5.07 -12.52 -12.52
C ASP A 217 -3.76 -12.84 -11.82
N THR A 218 -3.28 -11.90 -11.02
CA THR A 218 -1.98 -12.02 -10.37
C THR A 218 -1.96 -13.17 -9.34
N LEU A 219 -3.09 -13.48 -8.71
CA LEU A 219 -3.16 -14.55 -7.71
C LEU A 219 -3.20 -15.95 -8.34
N ALA A 220 -3.93 -16.12 -9.44
CA ALA A 220 -3.87 -17.35 -10.22
C ALA A 220 -2.46 -17.54 -10.80
N THR A 221 -1.83 -16.45 -11.25
CA THR A 221 -0.46 -16.51 -11.77
C THR A 221 0.53 -16.87 -10.68
N LEU A 222 0.42 -16.28 -9.49
CA LEU A 222 1.23 -16.62 -8.33
C LEU A 222 1.05 -18.08 -7.90
N SER A 223 -0.17 -18.63 -8.00
CA SER A 223 -0.43 -20.02 -7.65
C SER A 223 0.19 -21.02 -8.65
N HIS A 224 0.45 -20.57 -9.87
CA HIS A 224 1.02 -21.40 -10.93
C HIS A 224 2.55 -21.48 -10.88
N ILE A 225 3.22 -20.44 -10.36
CA ILE A 225 4.69 -20.28 -10.39
C ILE A 225 5.38 -20.76 -9.12
#